data_AF-A0A9E5KAF4-F1
#
_entry.id   AF-A0A9E5KAF4-F1
#
_cell.length_a   1.000
_cell.length_b   1.000
_cell.length_c   1.000
_cell.angle_alpha   90.00
_cell.angle_beta   90.00
_cell.angle_gamma   90.00
#
_symmetry.space_group_name_H-M   'P 1'
#
loop_
_entity.id
_entity.type
_entity.pdbx_description
1 polymer ?
#
loop_
_entity_poly.entity_id
_entity_poly.type
_entity_poly.pdbx_seq_one_letter_code
_entity_poly.pdbx_strand_id
1 'polypeptide(L)'
;MTQFMGTIFCLFLASIVHAGDLRVDGRLIAKVEDNGEVRSSGKLVGKFENDGDVRANGRLEGKIEQDGSIRKGGRLLLKVSSTGEVRENGKLVGKIENDGDVRRDGRLVARGAGIDRRRLAVLMFTDMIPWR
;
A
#
# COMPACT_ATOMS: atom_id res chain seq x y z
N MET A 1 -30.48 41.60 -3.26
CA MET A 1 -31.10 40.41 -3.87
C MET A 1 -29.99 39.47 -4.28
N THR A 2 -29.98 38.30 -3.65
CA THR A 2 -29.24 37.08 -3.96
C THR A 2 -29.16 36.79 -5.46
N GLN A 3 -28.05 36.18 -5.93
CA GLN A 3 -28.04 34.83 -6.51
C GLN A 3 -26.64 34.20 -6.36
N PHE A 4 -26.58 33.15 -5.55
CA PHE A 4 -25.50 32.17 -5.51
C PHE A 4 -25.56 31.36 -6.81
N MET A 5 -24.47 31.33 -7.58
CA MET A 5 -24.32 30.33 -8.64
C MET A 5 -23.16 29.42 -8.24
N GLY A 6 -23.52 28.33 -7.57
CA GLY A 6 -22.61 27.26 -7.24
C GLY A 6 -22.29 26.45 -8.49
N THR A 7 -21.00 26.34 -8.80
CA THR A 7 -20.51 25.34 -9.75
C THR A 7 -19.62 24.40 -8.96
N ILE A 8 -20.11 23.18 -8.80
CA ILE A 8 -19.45 22.06 -8.14
C ILE A 8 -18.12 21.80 -8.87
N PHE A 9 -17.00 22.08 -8.19
CA PHE A 9 -15.68 21.66 -8.62
C PHE A 9 -15.53 20.18 -8.25
N CYS A 10 -15.91 19.29 -9.16
CA CYS A 10 -15.73 17.85 -8.98
C CYS A 10 -14.25 17.52 -9.16
N LEU A 11 -13.49 17.62 -8.07
CA LEU A 11 -12.07 17.34 -7.99
C LEU A 11 -11.89 15.82 -8.06
N PHE A 12 -11.76 15.28 -9.28
CA PHE A 12 -11.36 13.90 -9.50
C PHE A 12 -9.92 13.75 -8.97
N LEU A 13 -9.78 13.31 -7.72
CA LEU A 13 -8.51 12.91 -7.13
C LEU A 13 -8.07 11.63 -7.83
N ALA A 14 -7.38 11.78 -8.96
CA ALA A 14 -6.54 10.72 -9.50
C ALA A 14 -5.58 10.31 -8.37
N SER A 15 -5.75 9.11 -7.85
CA SER A 15 -4.84 8.54 -6.87
C SER A 15 -3.51 8.34 -7.57
N ILE A 16 -2.59 9.30 -7.42
CA ILE A 16 -1.24 9.19 -7.97
C ILE A 16 -0.60 7.99 -7.28
N VAL A 17 -0.40 6.94 -8.07
CA VAL A 17 0.43 5.82 -7.67
C VAL A 17 1.85 6.34 -7.72
N HIS A 18 2.42 6.61 -6.55
CA HIS A 18 3.79 7.06 -6.44
C HIS A 18 4.72 5.87 -6.67
N ALA A 19 5.63 5.98 -7.64
CA ALA A 19 6.75 5.06 -7.73
C ALA A 19 7.62 5.14 -6.46
N GLY A 20 8.16 3.99 -6.06
CA GLY A 20 9.02 3.91 -4.89
C GLY A 20 9.79 2.60 -4.78
N ASP A 21 10.82 2.63 -3.96
CA ASP A 21 11.72 1.50 -3.76
C ASP A 21 11.46 0.89 -2.38
N LEU A 22 11.34 -0.44 -2.33
CA LEU A 22 11.37 -1.21 -1.11
C LEU A 22 12.78 -1.76 -0.87
N ARG A 23 13.41 -1.29 0.20
CA ARG A 23 14.72 -1.76 0.67
C ARG A 23 14.61 -2.51 1.99
N VAL A 24 15.31 -3.63 2.10
CA VAL A 24 15.48 -4.41 3.34
C VAL A 24 16.97 -4.52 3.60
N ASP A 25 17.41 -4.14 4.81
CA ASP A 25 18.84 -4.11 5.17
C ASP A 25 19.70 -3.34 4.13
N GLY A 26 19.17 -2.22 3.64
CA GLY A 26 19.81 -1.39 2.62
C GLY A 26 19.75 -1.93 1.18
N ARG A 27 19.37 -3.19 0.97
CA ARG A 27 19.28 -3.82 -0.36
C ARG A 27 17.92 -3.57 -0.99
N LEU A 28 17.89 -3.21 -2.28
CA LEU A 28 16.67 -3.10 -3.06
C LEU A 28 16.08 -4.50 -3.30
N ILE A 29 14.84 -4.73 -2.85
CA ILE A 29 14.17 -6.02 -3.03
C ILE A 29 12.99 -5.92 -3.99
N ALA A 30 12.26 -4.80 -3.95
CA ALA A 30 11.17 -4.55 -4.89
C ALA A 30 11.10 -3.07 -5.26
N LYS A 31 10.53 -2.80 -6.42
CA LYS A 31 10.17 -1.46 -6.89
C LYS A 31 8.69 -1.44 -7.22
N VAL A 32 7.99 -0.42 -6.75
CA VAL A 32 6.63 -0.10 -7.19
C VAL A 32 6.75 0.99 -8.25
N GLU A 33 6.17 0.78 -9.41
CA GLU A 33 6.17 1.74 -10.52
C GLU A 33 4.92 2.62 -10.48
N ASP A 34 4.94 3.74 -11.22
CA ASP A 34 3.83 4.71 -11.24
C ASP A 34 2.52 4.15 -11.82
N ASN A 35 2.57 3.01 -12.52
CA ASN A 35 1.39 2.28 -12.98
C ASN A 35 0.90 1.22 -11.97
N GLY A 36 1.51 1.16 -10.79
CA GLY A 36 1.21 0.23 -9.71
C GLY A 36 1.87 -1.14 -9.85
N GLU A 37 2.63 -1.40 -10.91
CA GLU A 37 3.38 -2.64 -11.05
C GLU A 37 4.43 -2.77 -9.95
N VAL A 38 4.52 -3.97 -9.40
CA VAL A 38 5.54 -4.34 -8.43
C VAL A 38 6.52 -5.27 -9.11
N ARG A 39 7.79 -4.83 -9.17
CA ARG A 39 8.88 -5.62 -9.73
C ARG A 39 9.86 -6.03 -8.67
N SER A 40 10.26 -7.30 -8.68
CA SER A 40 11.37 -7.82 -7.87
C SER A 40 12.40 -8.48 -8.77
N SER A 41 13.67 -8.15 -8.58
CA SER A 41 14.77 -8.60 -9.46
C SER A 41 14.48 -8.42 -10.96
N GLY A 42 13.84 -7.30 -11.32
CA GLY A 42 13.46 -6.96 -12.69
C GLY A 42 12.22 -7.68 -13.24
N LYS A 43 11.62 -8.62 -12.49
CA LYS A 43 10.42 -9.36 -12.92
C LYS A 43 9.16 -8.77 -12.31
N LEU A 44 8.08 -8.73 -13.08
CA LEU A 44 6.74 -8.38 -12.57
C LEU A 44 6.25 -9.49 -11.61
N VAL A 45 5.97 -9.12 -10.36
CA VAL A 45 5.50 -10.05 -9.32
C VAL A 45 4.10 -9.72 -8.81
N GLY A 46 3.63 -8.49 -9.05
CA GLY A 46 2.27 -8.10 -8.69
C GLY A 46 1.91 -6.72 -9.22
N LYS A 47 0.70 -6.27 -8.92
CA LYS A 47 0.19 -4.96 -9.31
C LYS A 47 -0.82 -4.45 -8.29
N PHE A 48 -0.71 -3.17 -7.95
CA PHE A 48 -1.75 -2.41 -7.29
C PHE A 48 -2.59 -1.68 -8.34
N GLU A 49 -3.86 -2.02 -8.45
CA GLU A 49 -4.79 -1.31 -9.33
C GLU A 49 -5.36 -0.06 -8.64
N ASN A 50 -5.85 0.88 -9.44
CA ASN A 50 -6.31 2.18 -8.94
C ASN A 50 -7.56 2.08 -8.06
N ASP A 51 -8.35 1.03 -8.23
CA ASP A 51 -9.53 0.73 -7.42
C ASP A 51 -9.21 -0.02 -6.12
N GLY A 52 -7.92 -0.18 -5.82
CA GLY A 52 -7.41 -0.85 -4.64
C GLY A 52 -7.20 -2.36 -4.81
N ASP A 53 -7.55 -2.95 -5.95
CA ASP A 53 -7.31 -4.37 -6.19
C ASP A 53 -5.79 -4.67 -6.19
N VAL A 54 -5.44 -5.79 -5.58
CA VAL A 54 -4.07 -6.30 -5.55
C VAL A 54 -4.05 -7.59 -6.35
N ARG A 55 -3.20 -7.63 -7.38
CA ARG A 55 -3.07 -8.80 -8.25
C ARG A 55 -1.66 -9.36 -8.23
N ALA A 56 -1.55 -10.67 -8.35
CA ALA A 56 -0.29 -11.37 -8.60
C ALA A 56 -0.55 -12.57 -9.52
N ASN A 57 0.39 -12.88 -10.41
CA ASN A 57 0.27 -14.00 -11.36
C ASN A 57 -1.06 -14.05 -12.13
N GLY A 58 -1.61 -12.88 -12.49
CA GLY A 58 -2.88 -12.76 -13.21
C GLY A 58 -4.15 -13.03 -12.38
N ARG A 59 -4.04 -13.14 -11.04
CA ARG A 59 -5.16 -13.40 -10.13
C ARG A 59 -5.40 -12.23 -9.18
N LEU A 60 -6.64 -12.08 -8.73
CA LEU A 60 -6.99 -11.18 -7.63
C LEU A 60 -6.58 -11.83 -6.30
N GLU A 61 -5.61 -11.22 -5.62
CA GLU A 61 -5.11 -11.68 -4.32
C GLU A 61 -5.79 -10.97 -3.15
N GLY A 62 -6.40 -9.81 -3.40
CA GLY A 62 -7.17 -9.09 -2.40
C GLY A 62 -7.37 -7.62 -2.76
N LYS A 63 -7.76 -6.82 -1.77
CA LYS A 63 -8.12 -5.41 -1.96
C LYS A 63 -7.65 -4.55 -0.81
N ILE A 64 -7.13 -3.36 -1.13
CA ILE A 64 -6.87 -2.27 -0.21
C ILE A 64 -8.09 -1.34 -0.25
N GLU A 65 -8.82 -1.28 0.85
CA GLU A 65 -9.99 -0.42 1.00
C GLU A 65 -9.57 1.02 1.34
N GLN A 66 -10.45 1.99 1.02
CA GLN A 66 -10.18 3.41 1.30
C GLN A 66 -9.99 3.71 2.80
N ASP A 67 -10.59 2.91 3.67
CA ASP A 67 -10.50 3.02 5.12
C ASP A 67 -9.21 2.38 5.69
N GLY A 68 -8.30 1.92 4.83
CA GLY A 68 -7.04 1.27 5.20
C GLY A 68 -7.15 -0.21 5.55
N SER A 69 -8.34 -0.82 5.41
CA SER A 69 -8.51 -2.27 5.54
C SER A 69 -7.88 -3.00 4.36
N ILE A 70 -7.18 -4.10 4.61
CA ILE A 70 -6.61 -4.97 3.58
C ILE A 70 -7.29 -6.33 3.71
N ARG A 71 -7.95 -6.77 2.64
CA ARG A 71 -8.80 -7.97 2.63
C ARG A 71 -8.37 -8.98 1.57
N LYS A 72 -8.57 -10.27 1.85
CA LYS A 72 -8.40 -11.38 0.91
C LYS A 72 -9.60 -12.32 1.00
N GLY A 73 -10.27 -12.58 -0.12
CA GLY A 73 -11.48 -13.41 -0.17
C GLY A 73 -12.59 -12.94 0.80
N GLY A 74 -12.77 -11.61 0.94
CA GLY A 74 -13.75 -11.02 1.85
C GLY A 74 -13.34 -10.99 3.34
N ARG A 75 -12.23 -11.63 3.73
CA ARG A 75 -11.72 -11.62 5.11
C ARG A 75 -10.75 -10.47 5.33
N LEU A 76 -10.85 -9.80 6.47
CA LEU A 76 -9.88 -8.80 6.90
C LEU A 76 -8.57 -9.49 7.30
N LEU A 77 -7.47 -9.14 6.65
CA LEU A 77 -6.14 -9.56 7.05
C LEU A 77 -5.58 -8.57 8.07
N LEU A 78 -5.50 -7.30 7.69
CA LEU A 78 -4.97 -6.25 8.54
C LEU A 78 -5.59 -4.89 8.22
N LYS A 79 -5.40 -3.93 9.12
CA LYS A 79 -5.80 -2.53 8.93
C LYS A 79 -4.62 -1.61 9.17
N VAL A 80 -4.45 -0.63 8.29
CA VAL A 80 -3.46 0.43 8.42
C VAL A 80 -4.17 1.72 8.84
N SER A 81 -3.80 2.26 9.99
CA SER A 81 -4.35 3.55 10.46
C SER A 81 -3.71 4.73 9.72
N SER A 82 -4.33 5.91 9.82
CA SER A 82 -3.76 7.17 9.32
C SER A 82 -2.43 7.54 9.99
N THR A 83 -2.20 7.06 11.22
CA THR A 83 -0.93 7.23 11.95
C THR A 83 0.13 6.18 11.57
N GLY A 84 -0.21 5.25 10.67
CA GLY A 84 0.70 4.23 10.14
C GLY A 84 0.77 2.95 10.98
N GLU A 85 -0.06 2.81 12.03
CA GLU A 85 -0.14 1.57 12.78
C GLU A 85 -0.74 0.46 11.92
N VAL A 86 -0.08 -0.68 11.86
CA VAL A 86 -0.53 -1.89 11.16
C VAL A 86 -1.07 -2.85 12.22
N ARG A 87 -2.36 -3.14 12.17
CA ARG A 87 -3.02 -4.06 13.11
C ARG A 87 -3.57 -5.30 12.41
N GLU A 88 -3.29 -6.46 12.96
CA GLU A 88 -3.87 -7.76 12.57
C GLU A 88 -4.70 -8.27 13.74
N ASN A 89 -5.98 -8.60 13.50
CA ASN A 89 -6.91 -9.06 14.55
C ASN A 89 -6.92 -8.16 15.81
N GLY A 90 -6.81 -6.84 15.62
CA GLY A 90 -6.78 -5.84 16.69
C GLY A 90 -5.42 -5.66 17.39
N LYS A 91 -4.43 -6.52 17.12
CA LYS A 91 -3.08 -6.42 17.70
C LYS A 91 -2.15 -5.62 16.80
N LEU A 92 -1.31 -4.77 17.40
CA LEU A 92 -0.27 -4.04 16.67
C LEU A 92 0.82 -5.03 16.21
N VAL A 93 1.03 -5.12 14.90
CA VAL A 93 2.08 -5.99 14.31
C VAL A 93 3.23 -5.20 13.68
N GLY A 94 3.03 -3.89 13.49
CA GLY A 94 4.08 -3.00 13.01
C GLY A 94 3.60 -1.57 12.84
N LYS A 95 4.52 -0.72 12.42
CA LYS A 95 4.24 0.69 12.12
C LYS A 95 4.95 1.09 10.83
N ILE A 96 4.27 1.85 9.98
CA ILE A 96 4.83 2.42 8.76
C ILE A 96 4.79 3.94 8.92
N GLU A 97 5.96 4.55 9.02
CA GLU A 97 6.07 6.00 9.18
C GLU A 97 5.78 6.74 7.86
N ASN A 98 5.64 8.06 7.93
CA ASN A 98 5.32 8.87 6.77
C ASN A 98 6.41 8.89 5.68
N ASP A 99 7.66 8.67 6.07
CA ASP A 99 8.82 8.62 5.18
C ASP A 99 9.05 7.23 4.58
N GLY A 100 8.16 6.27 4.86
CA GLY A 100 8.22 4.90 4.37
C GLY A 100 9.05 3.96 5.24
N ASP A 101 9.57 4.39 6.40
CA ASP A 101 10.20 3.49 7.36
C ASP A 101 9.19 2.47 7.89
N VAL A 102 9.53 1.18 7.81
CA VAL A 102 8.71 0.08 8.32
C VAL A 102 9.36 -0.48 9.57
N ARG A 103 8.63 -0.46 10.69
CA ARG A 103 9.08 -0.95 12.00
C ARG A 103 8.26 -2.14 12.49
N ARG A 104 8.93 -3.11 13.10
CA ARG A 104 8.33 -4.19 13.89
C ARG A 104 8.99 -4.22 15.27
N ASP A 105 8.18 -4.27 16.32
CA ASP A 105 8.67 -4.23 17.71
C ASP A 105 9.65 -3.07 17.97
N GLY A 106 9.36 -1.91 17.36
CA GLY A 106 10.20 -0.70 17.44
C GLY A 106 11.47 -0.70 16.57
N ARG A 107 11.84 -1.82 15.94
CA ARG A 107 13.03 -1.95 15.09
C ARG A 107 12.73 -1.66 13.63
N LEU A 108 13.60 -0.92 12.95
CA LEU A 108 13.54 -0.71 11.51
C LEU A 108 13.81 -2.03 10.79
N VAL A 109 12.88 -2.48 9.94
CA VAL A 109 13.01 -3.73 9.17
C VAL A 109 13.04 -3.50 7.66
N ALA A 110 12.49 -2.40 7.18
CA ALA A 110 12.51 -2.02 5.77
C ALA A 110 12.31 -0.52 5.61
N ARG A 111 12.62 -0.02 4.41
CA ARG A 111 12.33 1.35 3.99
C ARG A 111 11.70 1.35 2.61
N GLY A 112 10.50 1.90 2.52
CA GLY A 112 9.67 1.98 1.33
C GLY A 112 9.50 3.40 0.82
N ALA A 113 10.60 4.12 0.59
CA ALA A 113 10.54 5.53 0.23
C ALA A 113 9.72 5.72 -1.07
N GLY A 114 8.74 6.62 -1.04
CA GLY A 114 7.83 6.88 -2.16
C GLY A 114 6.65 5.91 -2.28
N ILE A 115 6.60 4.83 -1.50
CA ILE A 115 5.49 3.87 -1.53
C ILE A 115 4.45 4.24 -0.46
N ASP A 116 3.18 4.29 -0.84
CA ASP A 116 2.06 4.49 0.09
C ASP A 116 2.08 3.45 1.24
N ARG A 117 1.67 3.87 2.45
CA ARG A 117 1.73 3.02 3.65
C ARG A 117 0.89 1.76 3.53
N ARG A 118 -0.28 1.83 2.87
CA ARG A 118 -1.17 0.66 2.72
C ARG A 118 -0.56 -0.33 1.75
N ARG A 119 0.06 0.15 0.67
CA ARG A 119 0.82 -0.70 -0.27
C ARG A 119 2.05 -1.31 0.38
N LEU A 120 2.79 -0.55 1.19
CA LEU A 120 3.88 -1.10 2.00
C LEU A 120 3.37 -2.16 2.98
N ALA A 121 2.19 -1.97 3.56
CA ALA A 121 1.62 -2.97 4.45
C ALA A 121 1.33 -4.28 3.71
N VAL A 122 0.79 -4.22 2.48
CA VAL A 122 0.63 -5.40 1.62
C VAL A 122 1.99 -6.07 1.36
N LEU A 123 3.01 -5.31 0.95
CA LEU A 123 4.32 -5.88 0.66
C LEU A 123 4.97 -6.52 1.91
N MET A 124 4.88 -5.86 3.07
CA MET A 124 5.68 -6.22 4.24
C MET A 124 4.97 -7.14 5.24
N PHE A 125 3.63 -7.18 5.23
CA PHE A 125 2.84 -7.88 6.25
C PHE A 125 1.86 -8.90 5.68
N THR A 126 1.76 -9.03 4.36
CA THR A 126 0.94 -10.07 3.71
C THR A 126 1.77 -10.88 2.70
N ASP A 127 1.17 -11.96 2.20
CA ASP A 127 1.68 -12.85 1.17
C ASP A 127 1.06 -12.56 -0.21
N MET A 128 0.31 -11.47 -0.36
CA MET A 128 -0.47 -11.17 -1.57
C MET A 128 0.39 -10.85 -2.80
N ILE A 129 1.63 -10.40 -2.60
CA ILE A 129 2.59 -10.18 -3.67
C ILE A 129 3.87 -10.96 -3.35
N PRO A 130 4.21 -11.99 -4.13
CA PRO A 130 5.39 -12.82 -3.88
C PRO A 130 6.66 -12.13 -4.39
N TRP A 131 7.31 -11.35 -3.51
CA TRP A 131 8.64 -10.77 -3.77
C TRP A 131 9.75 -11.36 -2.90
N ARG A 132 9.40 -12.17 -1.89
CA ARG A 132 10.31 -12.83 -0.94
C ARG A 132 10.60 -14.26 -1.35
#